data_AF-A0A844MH23-F1
#
_entry.id   AF-A0A844MH23-F1
#
_cell.length_a   1.000
_cell.length_b   1.000
_cell.length_c   1.000
_cell.angle_alpha   90.00
_cell.angle_beta   90.00
_cell.angle_gamma   90.00
#
_symmetry.space_group_name_H-M   'P 1'
#
loop_
_entity.id
_entity.type
_entity.pdbx_description
1 polymer ?
#
loop_
_entity_poly.entity_id
_entity_poly.type
_entity_poly.pdbx_seq_one_letter_code
_entity_poly.pdbx_strand_id
1 'polypeptide(L)'
;MPSLLSIFNPSNYWRGGHFTIPWQPIYQQFQILPEELVLSDLRDLSHTPLNAQVDRIDPEDSSRDTLVFSLPKVIPPGSEDEVLASTFVRLDRGKPVFSGLVEPSLEVVYSASGQARGVRLSNSRLVIWFNLIPAPEDNSQNWFSGSATSVQLDYQELLDPFRAAKGEWIGQDPEKRCMQVDELLLPEQFHPASQYYNISLFNHSYRLVSHSSGSVRASITIASEPFDYIRAEPTTGSKRHFICELYRVISLYAGANYLVEELYVKGKPRVEQDTVSDRQEVVYPDFAARYFAHMNMGRTEDIQQVFPVFDWFAIGSSEPPYPAYGLMTNVHLNFLTHPHIGHKSHFSWQLLPSNYAKCVHLFMRGQPEGFDARVGHLWYELIHKPLRAEIYQDTSCPIVVKLPFVVAL
;
A
#
# COMPACT_ATOMS: atom_id res chain seq x y z
N MET A 1 4.09 25.06 23.17
CA MET A 1 4.11 23.60 23.38
C MET A 1 5.35 23.05 22.72
N PRO A 2 6.00 22.01 23.28
CA PRO A 2 7.14 21.40 22.61
C PRO A 2 6.68 20.72 21.31
N SER A 3 7.38 20.96 20.20
CA SER A 3 7.09 20.34 18.89
C SER A 3 7.59 18.90 18.87
N LEU A 4 6.82 17.99 19.45
CA LEU A 4 7.20 16.59 19.62
C LEU A 4 6.16 15.64 19.04
N LEU A 5 6.66 14.52 18.52
CA LEU A 5 5.90 13.30 18.29
C LEU A 5 6.21 12.30 19.39
N SER A 6 5.17 11.78 20.03
CA SER A 6 5.23 10.56 20.84
C SER A 6 5.35 9.36 19.92
N ILE A 7 6.32 8.49 20.16
CA ILE A 7 6.59 7.31 19.33
C ILE A 7 6.25 6.05 20.12
N PHE A 8 5.53 5.11 19.50
CA PHE A 8 5.07 3.89 20.13
C PHE A 8 5.53 2.65 19.36
N ASN A 9 6.10 1.70 20.09
CA ASN A 9 6.36 0.35 19.63
C ASN A 9 5.34 -0.62 20.25
N PRO A 10 4.28 -1.00 19.54
CA PRO A 10 3.23 -1.84 20.12
C PRO A 10 3.61 -3.33 20.22
N SER A 11 4.86 -3.69 19.90
CA SER A 11 5.37 -5.07 20.03
C SER A 11 6.10 -5.27 21.35
N ASN A 12 6.26 -6.53 21.78
CA ASN A 12 6.93 -6.92 23.03
C ASN A 12 8.47 -7.07 22.90
N TYR A 13 9.04 -6.65 21.78
CA TYR A 13 10.48 -6.65 21.52
C TYR A 13 10.95 -5.31 20.96
N TRP A 14 12.25 -5.05 21.08
CA TRP A 14 12.87 -3.85 20.55
C TRP A 14 12.92 -3.89 19.04
N ARG A 15 12.50 -2.81 18.37
CA ARG A 15 12.62 -2.69 16.91
C ARG A 15 12.68 -1.24 16.47
N GLY A 16 13.25 -1.02 15.30
CA GLY A 16 13.22 0.27 14.58
C GLY A 16 12.38 0.11 13.32
N GLY A 17 12.41 1.11 12.44
CA GLY A 17 11.73 1.01 11.15
C GLY A 17 11.08 2.30 10.72
N HIS A 18 10.09 2.15 9.86
CA HIS A 18 9.40 3.25 9.20
C HIS A 18 8.10 3.61 9.90
N PHE A 19 7.82 4.91 9.96
CA PHE A 19 6.60 5.48 10.48
C PHE A 19 5.85 6.15 9.34
N THR A 20 4.53 6.01 9.33
CA THR A 20 3.63 6.71 8.40
C THR A 20 2.50 7.31 9.22
N ILE A 21 2.34 8.63 9.16
CA ILE A 21 1.30 9.35 9.90
C ILE A 21 0.65 10.44 9.04
N PRO A 22 -0.63 10.80 9.29
CA PRO A 22 -1.29 11.88 8.57
C PRO A 22 -0.54 13.20 8.73
N TRP A 23 -0.27 13.89 7.62
CA TRP A 23 0.46 15.15 7.62
C TRP A 23 -0.41 16.34 8.05
N GLN A 24 -1.67 16.38 7.62
CA GLN A 24 -2.55 17.53 7.83
C GLN A 24 -2.65 17.97 9.31
N PRO A 25 -2.85 17.07 10.31
CA PRO A 25 -2.88 17.48 11.72
C PRO A 25 -1.55 18.09 12.21
N ILE A 26 -0.43 17.59 11.72
CA ILE A 26 0.92 18.07 12.07
C ILE A 26 1.13 19.47 11.51
N TYR A 27 0.77 19.68 10.23
CA TYR A 27 0.84 20.98 9.59
C TYR A 27 -0.05 22.00 10.31
N GLN A 28 -1.29 21.63 10.64
CA GLN A 28 -2.22 22.50 11.37
C GLN A 28 -1.67 22.94 12.73
N GLN A 29 -1.01 22.04 13.46
CA GLN A 29 -0.50 22.35 14.79
C GLN A 29 0.82 23.14 14.79
N PHE A 30 1.76 22.80 13.90
CA PHE A 30 3.12 23.35 13.95
C PHE A 30 3.41 24.37 12.84
N GLN A 31 2.58 24.42 11.79
CA GLN A 31 2.71 25.32 10.64
C GLN A 31 4.08 25.21 9.92
N ILE A 32 4.72 24.04 10.00
CA ILE A 32 6.01 23.73 9.36
C ILE A 32 5.72 23.22 7.94
N LEU A 33 6.30 23.84 6.91
CA LEU A 33 6.13 23.37 5.54
C LEU A 33 6.92 22.07 5.31
N PRO A 34 6.48 21.18 4.40
CA PRO A 34 7.20 19.93 4.09
C PRO A 34 8.69 20.11 3.81
N GLU A 35 9.06 21.14 3.05
CA GLU A 35 10.44 21.48 2.67
C GLU A 35 11.27 22.07 3.81
N GLU A 36 10.63 22.51 4.90
CA GLU A 36 11.28 23.04 6.10
C GLU A 36 11.38 21.99 7.22
N LEU A 37 10.77 20.82 7.04
CA LEU A 37 10.64 19.83 8.10
C LEU A 37 11.98 19.15 8.40
N VAL A 38 12.43 19.27 9.65
CA VAL A 38 13.57 18.51 10.18
C VAL A 38 13.11 17.70 11.37
N LEU A 39 13.35 16.39 11.35
CA LEU A 39 13.04 15.49 12.46
C LEU A 39 14.34 15.08 13.17
N SER A 40 14.32 15.01 14.50
CA SER A 40 15.46 14.51 15.29
C SER A 40 15.00 13.57 16.40
N ASP A 41 15.69 12.43 16.57
CA ASP A 41 15.47 11.52 17.69
C ASP A 41 16.09 12.14 18.95
N LEU A 42 15.28 12.35 20.01
CA LEU A 42 15.77 12.96 21.25
C LEU A 42 16.78 12.08 22.00
N ARG A 43 16.86 10.78 21.66
CA ARG A 43 17.87 9.87 22.21
C ARG A 43 19.21 9.99 21.48
N ASP A 44 19.24 10.67 20.33
CA ASP A 44 20.45 10.81 19.53
C ASP A 44 21.22 12.09 19.84
N LEU A 45 22.34 11.92 20.56
CA LEU A 45 23.22 13.03 20.96
C LEU A 45 24.02 13.61 19.78
N SER A 46 24.07 12.94 18.63
CA SER A 46 24.72 13.49 17.43
C SER A 46 23.91 14.60 16.76
N HIS A 47 22.62 14.74 17.11
CA HIS A 47 21.67 15.63 16.46
C HIS A 47 21.58 15.45 14.94
N THR A 48 21.89 14.25 14.44
CA THR A 48 21.74 13.92 13.02
C THR A 48 20.24 13.91 12.67
N PRO A 49 19.81 14.66 11.64
CA PRO A 49 18.43 14.60 11.18
C PRO A 49 18.02 13.19 10.78
N LEU A 50 16.78 12.82 11.09
CA LEU A 50 16.17 11.59 10.61
C LEU A 50 15.79 11.74 9.13
N ASN A 51 15.91 10.65 8.37
CA ASN A 51 15.34 10.59 7.03
C ASN A 51 13.81 10.71 7.13
N ALA A 52 13.28 11.74 6.50
CA ALA A 52 11.86 12.08 6.49
C ALA A 52 11.45 12.69 5.15
N GLN A 53 10.18 12.51 4.79
CA GLN A 53 9.55 13.13 3.64
C GLN A 53 8.03 13.22 3.86
N VAL A 54 7.38 14.17 3.19
CA VAL A 54 5.91 14.23 3.12
C VAL A 54 5.51 13.79 1.72
N ASP A 55 4.70 12.74 1.64
CA ASP A 55 4.17 12.26 0.37
C ASP A 55 2.81 12.89 0.09
N ARG A 56 2.69 13.48 -1.11
CA ARG A 56 1.42 14.00 -1.62
C ARG A 56 0.63 12.87 -2.29
N ILE A 57 -0.43 12.41 -1.63
CA ILE A 57 -1.16 11.21 -2.04
C ILE A 57 -2.23 11.53 -3.08
N ASP A 58 -3.07 12.52 -2.82
CA ASP A 58 -4.10 12.99 -3.75
C ASP A 58 -3.94 14.51 -3.90
N PRO A 59 -3.57 15.02 -5.10
CA PRO A 59 -3.44 16.45 -5.33
C PRO A 59 -4.71 17.25 -5.04
N GLU A 60 -5.89 16.64 -5.13
CA GLU A 60 -7.18 17.25 -4.83
C GLU A 60 -7.60 17.14 -3.35
N ASP A 61 -6.91 16.31 -2.55
CA ASP A 61 -7.26 16.04 -1.15
C ASP A 61 -6.02 15.96 -0.25
N SER A 62 -5.58 17.12 0.24
CA SER A 62 -4.44 17.24 1.17
C SER A 62 -4.63 16.54 2.52
N SER A 63 -5.85 16.11 2.87
CA SER A 63 -6.06 15.35 4.12
C SER A 63 -5.41 13.96 4.08
N ARG A 64 -5.11 13.47 2.87
CA ARG A 64 -4.44 12.19 2.61
C ARG A 64 -2.93 12.28 2.58
N ASP A 65 -2.34 13.47 2.62
CA ASP A 65 -0.89 13.62 2.63
C ASP A 65 -0.30 12.94 3.87
N THR A 66 0.84 12.28 3.70
CA THR A 66 1.43 11.46 4.77
C THR A 66 2.86 11.92 5.07
N LEU A 67 3.18 12.10 6.35
CA LEU A 67 4.55 12.19 6.81
C LEU A 67 5.10 10.78 6.99
N VAL A 68 6.26 10.54 6.38
CA VAL A 68 6.98 9.29 6.43
C VAL A 68 8.39 9.55 6.96
N PHE A 69 8.83 8.79 7.95
CA PHE A 69 10.20 8.89 8.46
C PHE A 69 10.74 7.55 8.95
N SER A 70 12.05 7.45 9.09
CA SER A 70 12.72 6.22 9.55
C SER A 70 13.48 6.46 10.84
N LEU A 71 13.30 5.57 11.82
CA LEU A 71 14.14 5.51 13.01
C LEU A 71 15.20 4.41 12.83
N PRO A 72 16.49 4.76 12.68
CA PRO A 72 17.56 3.78 12.54
C PRO A 72 17.87 3.08 13.88
N LYS A 73 17.68 3.77 15.01
CA LYS A 73 17.90 3.22 16.35
C LYS A 73 16.63 2.53 16.85
N VAL A 74 16.76 1.25 17.21
CA VAL A 74 15.68 0.46 17.81
C VAL A 74 15.08 1.17 19.03
N ILE A 75 13.77 1.08 19.21
CA ILE A 75 13.02 1.63 20.33
C ILE A 75 12.52 0.50 21.24
N PRO A 76 12.46 0.72 22.56
CA PRO A 76 11.94 -0.28 23.49
C PRO A 76 10.45 -0.57 23.21
N PRO A 77 9.94 -1.75 23.64
CA PRO A 77 8.51 -2.02 23.62
C PRO A 77 7.73 -0.96 24.40
N GLY A 78 6.56 -0.58 23.91
CA GLY A 78 5.61 0.28 24.61
C GLY A 78 4.87 -0.48 25.72
N SER A 79 4.14 0.24 26.55
CA SER A 79 3.19 -0.37 27.49
C SER A 79 2.03 -1.05 26.74
N GLU A 80 1.43 -2.11 27.28
CA GLU A 80 0.29 -2.81 26.64
C GLU A 80 -0.88 -1.87 26.31
N ASP A 81 -1.12 -0.87 27.16
CA ASP A 81 -2.17 0.14 26.96
C ASP A 81 -1.73 1.31 26.04
N GLU A 82 -0.52 1.27 25.50
CA GLU A 82 0.09 2.34 24.68
C GLU A 82 0.13 3.72 25.36
N VAL A 83 -0.10 3.78 26.68
CA VAL A 83 -0.11 5.03 27.47
C VAL A 83 1.28 5.67 27.55
N LEU A 84 2.34 4.87 27.56
CA LEU A 84 3.72 5.36 27.63
C LEU A 84 4.39 5.29 26.27
N ALA A 85 4.86 6.46 25.80
CA ALA A 85 5.67 6.55 24.59
C ALA A 85 7.00 5.81 24.76
N SER A 86 7.38 5.03 23.75
CA SER A 86 8.68 4.35 23.66
C SER A 86 9.84 5.32 23.47
N THR A 87 9.61 6.45 22.79
CA THR A 87 10.54 7.57 22.64
C THR A 87 9.80 8.81 22.13
N PHE A 88 10.55 9.90 21.92
CA PHE A 88 10.06 11.13 21.31
C PHE A 88 10.94 11.55 20.14
N VAL A 89 10.29 12.10 19.11
CA VAL A 89 10.94 12.74 17.97
C VAL A 89 10.59 14.22 17.99
N ARG A 90 11.58 15.10 17.85
CA ARG A 90 11.36 16.54 17.77
C ARG A 90 11.18 16.97 16.32
N LEU A 91 10.19 17.85 16.10
CA LEU A 91 9.98 18.53 14.82
C LEU A 91 10.54 19.95 14.92
N ASP A 92 11.46 20.28 14.02
CA ASP A 92 12.07 21.60 13.90
C ASP A 92 11.86 22.15 12.48
N ARG A 93 12.03 23.48 12.35
CA ARG A 93 12.18 24.14 11.06
C ARG A 93 13.66 24.20 10.70
N GLY A 94 14.01 23.80 9.48
CA GLY A 94 15.38 23.87 8.99
C GLY A 94 15.48 23.50 7.53
N LYS A 95 16.72 23.30 7.07
CA LYS A 95 16.96 22.71 5.75
C LYS A 95 17.24 21.22 5.94
N PRO A 96 16.44 20.33 5.33
CA PRO A 96 16.74 18.91 5.34
C PRO A 96 18.16 18.67 4.79
N VAL A 97 19.00 17.97 5.54
CA VAL A 97 20.32 17.54 5.08
C VAL A 97 20.20 16.09 4.65
N PHE A 98 20.14 15.84 3.35
CA PHE A 98 20.11 14.49 2.79
C PHE A 98 21.52 13.91 2.77
N SER A 99 21.76 12.85 3.54
CA SER A 99 23.01 12.09 3.45
C SER A 99 22.90 11.09 2.29
N GLY A 100 23.82 11.19 1.32
CA GLY A 100 23.82 10.47 0.04
C GLY A 100 23.98 8.93 0.09
N LEU A 101 23.10 8.24 0.81
CA LEU A 101 22.84 6.82 0.59
C LEU A 101 21.97 6.65 -0.65
N VAL A 102 22.10 5.52 -1.36
CA VAL A 102 21.34 5.24 -2.59
C VAL A 102 19.84 5.36 -2.29
N GLU A 103 19.27 6.49 -2.70
CA GLU A 103 17.89 6.83 -2.38
C GLU A 103 16.94 5.98 -3.22
N PRO A 104 15.77 5.60 -2.65
CA PRO A 104 14.65 5.18 -3.45
C PRO A 104 14.45 6.16 -4.61
N SER A 105 14.46 5.61 -5.83
CA SER A 105 14.38 6.38 -7.06
C SER A 105 13.12 6.00 -7.82
N LEU A 106 12.55 7.01 -8.48
CA LEU A 106 11.36 6.88 -9.30
C LEU A 106 11.62 7.53 -10.65
N GLU A 107 11.31 6.80 -11.72
CA GLU A 107 11.35 7.30 -13.09
C GLU A 107 9.99 7.08 -13.76
N VAL A 108 9.38 8.17 -14.25
CA VAL A 108 8.15 8.12 -15.04
C VAL A 108 8.52 8.11 -16.52
N VAL A 109 8.04 7.12 -17.25
CA VAL A 109 8.23 7.01 -18.69
C VAL A 109 6.97 7.46 -19.40
N TYR A 110 7.12 8.39 -20.34
CA TYR A 110 6.01 8.99 -21.07
C TYR A 110 5.90 8.42 -22.50
N SER A 111 4.68 8.34 -23.02
CA SER A 111 4.42 8.07 -24.43
C SER A 111 4.78 9.27 -25.32
N ALA A 112 4.77 9.07 -26.64
CA ALA A 112 4.87 10.17 -27.61
C ALA A 112 3.73 11.20 -27.47
N SER A 113 2.57 10.80 -26.93
CA SER A 113 1.44 11.70 -26.63
C SER A 113 1.60 12.46 -25.32
N GLY A 114 2.70 12.27 -24.57
CA GLY A 114 2.96 12.93 -23.29
C GLY A 114 2.22 12.33 -22.09
N GLN A 115 1.54 11.19 -22.25
CA GLN A 115 0.88 10.48 -21.15
C GLN A 115 1.87 9.54 -20.46
N ALA A 116 1.79 9.44 -19.13
CA ALA A 116 2.61 8.50 -18.37
C ALA A 116 2.23 7.06 -18.75
N ARG A 117 3.19 6.29 -19.28
CA ARG A 117 3.01 4.91 -19.74
C ARG A 117 3.37 3.88 -18.70
N GLY A 118 4.41 4.15 -17.94
CA GLY A 118 4.90 3.26 -16.91
C GLY A 118 5.77 4.00 -15.91
N VAL A 119 5.99 3.36 -14.78
CA VAL A 119 6.84 3.88 -13.71
C VAL A 119 7.84 2.82 -13.32
N ARG A 120 9.11 3.22 -13.23
CA ARG A 120 10.17 2.40 -12.66
C ARG A 120 10.43 2.85 -11.23
N LEU A 121 10.17 1.96 -10.27
CA LEU A 121 10.49 2.13 -8.86
C LEU A 121 11.75 1.32 -8.53
N SER A 122 12.71 1.89 -7.80
CA SER A 122 13.93 1.19 -7.40
C SER A 122 14.42 1.66 -6.03
N ASN A 123 14.94 0.76 -5.20
CA ASN A 123 15.46 1.09 -3.87
C ASN A 123 16.84 0.46 -3.58
N SER A 124 17.65 0.25 -4.62
CA SER A 124 18.91 -0.52 -4.66
C SER A 124 18.78 -2.04 -4.60
N ARG A 125 17.69 -2.57 -4.04
CA ARG A 125 17.49 -4.01 -3.86
C ARG A 125 16.40 -4.57 -4.76
N LEU A 126 15.26 -3.90 -4.79
CA LEU A 126 14.09 -4.24 -5.57
C LEU A 126 13.91 -3.19 -6.67
N VAL A 127 13.74 -3.64 -7.91
CA VAL A 127 13.42 -2.80 -9.06
C VAL A 127 12.12 -3.30 -9.68
N ILE A 128 11.18 -2.39 -9.90
CA ILE A 128 9.85 -2.72 -10.37
C ILE A 128 9.52 -1.84 -11.55
N TRP A 129 9.09 -2.48 -12.64
CA TRP A 129 8.46 -1.81 -13.77
C TRP A 129 6.95 -1.99 -13.67
N PHE A 130 6.24 -0.89 -13.44
CA PHE A 130 4.79 -0.86 -13.28
C PHE A 130 4.14 -0.20 -14.49
N ASN A 131 3.26 -0.92 -15.19
CA ASN A 131 2.60 -0.44 -16.40
C ASN A 131 1.32 0.33 -16.05
N LEU A 132 1.16 1.52 -16.64
CA LEU A 132 -0.04 2.36 -16.50
C LEU A 132 -0.91 2.28 -17.76
N ILE A 133 -0.25 2.38 -18.91
CA ILE A 133 -0.85 2.33 -20.25
C ILE A 133 -0.03 1.32 -21.06
N PRO A 134 -0.64 0.42 -21.82
CA PRO A 134 0.10 -0.56 -22.60
C PRO A 134 0.89 0.10 -23.74
N ALA A 135 1.96 -0.58 -24.15
CA ALA A 135 2.86 -0.14 -25.20
C ALA A 135 3.37 -1.33 -26.04
N PRO A 136 3.63 -1.15 -27.35
CA PRO A 136 3.31 -0.01 -28.22
C PRO A 136 2.17 -0.34 -29.19
N GLU A 137 1.37 0.66 -29.54
CA GLU A 137 0.20 0.58 -30.45
C GLU A 137 -1.05 -0.03 -29.81
N ASP A 138 -2.19 0.54 -30.18
CA ASP A 138 -3.56 0.12 -29.91
C ASP A 138 -3.86 -1.31 -30.43
N ASN A 139 -3.01 -2.29 -30.11
CA ASN A 139 -3.46 -3.66 -30.08
C ASN A 139 -4.48 -3.73 -28.96
N SER A 140 -5.69 -4.17 -29.30
CA SER A 140 -6.92 -4.20 -28.49
C SER A 140 -6.85 -5.03 -27.20
N GLN A 141 -5.65 -5.27 -26.69
CA GLN A 141 -5.33 -6.16 -25.60
C GLN A 141 -4.61 -5.35 -24.49
N ASN A 142 -5.40 -4.66 -23.67
CA ASN A 142 -4.97 -3.85 -22.51
C ASN A 142 -4.75 -4.62 -21.19
N TRP A 143 -4.46 -5.91 -21.26
CA TRP A 143 -4.71 -6.90 -20.19
C TRP A 143 -3.67 -6.93 -19.04
N PHE A 144 -2.71 -6.00 -18.99
CA PHE A 144 -1.70 -5.92 -17.92
C PHE A 144 -1.51 -4.50 -17.35
N SER A 145 -2.39 -3.56 -17.69
CA SER A 145 -2.38 -2.22 -17.09
C SER A 145 -2.65 -2.30 -15.59
N GLY A 146 -2.03 -1.40 -14.82
CA GLY A 146 -2.15 -1.45 -13.36
C GLY A 146 -1.44 -2.66 -12.75
N SER A 147 -0.36 -3.15 -13.34
CA SER A 147 0.38 -4.29 -12.80
C SER A 147 1.89 -4.10 -12.91
N ALA A 148 2.63 -4.81 -12.07
CA ALA A 148 4.07 -4.94 -12.22
C ALA A 148 4.37 -6.05 -13.24
N THR A 149 5.02 -5.69 -14.35
CA THR A 149 5.38 -6.65 -15.43
C THR A 149 6.88 -6.96 -15.48
N SER A 150 7.67 -6.31 -14.63
CA SER A 150 9.00 -6.78 -14.23
C SER A 150 9.20 -6.48 -12.76
N VAL A 151 9.69 -7.49 -12.04
CA VAL A 151 10.11 -7.36 -10.65
C VAL A 151 11.47 -8.01 -10.53
N GLN A 152 12.49 -7.22 -10.20
CA GLN A 152 13.86 -7.69 -10.04
C GLN A 152 14.27 -7.54 -8.60
N LEU A 153 14.65 -8.65 -7.97
CA LEU A 153 15.25 -8.68 -6.64
C LEU A 153 16.74 -8.94 -6.81
N ASP A 154 17.57 -8.05 -6.27
CA ASP A 154 19.03 -8.09 -6.40
C ASP A 154 19.47 -8.23 -7.88
N TYR A 155 18.79 -7.44 -8.74
CA TYR A 155 18.96 -7.42 -10.20
C TYR A 155 18.59 -8.71 -10.94
N GLN A 156 17.85 -9.61 -10.29
CA GLN A 156 17.37 -10.85 -10.89
C GLN A 156 15.84 -10.85 -11.01
N GLU A 157 15.33 -11.03 -12.22
CA GLU A 157 13.89 -11.09 -12.52
C GLU A 157 13.20 -12.23 -11.76
N LEU A 158 12.04 -11.93 -11.17
CA LEU A 158 11.23 -12.86 -10.36
C LEU A 158 9.97 -13.37 -11.05
N LEU A 159 9.40 -12.64 -12.02
CA LEU A 159 8.16 -13.07 -12.66
C LEU A 159 8.42 -14.17 -13.71
N ASP A 160 9.60 -14.14 -14.36
CA ASP A 160 10.06 -15.19 -15.27
C ASP A 160 11.57 -15.47 -15.10
N PRO A 161 11.98 -16.08 -13.97
CA PRO A 161 13.37 -16.15 -13.55
C PRO A 161 14.23 -17.08 -14.42
N PHE A 162 13.66 -18.13 -15.01
CA PHE A 162 14.42 -19.15 -15.74
C PHE A 162 14.92 -18.67 -17.09
N ARG A 163 14.10 -17.91 -17.83
CA ARG A 163 14.53 -17.28 -19.10
C ARG A 163 15.51 -16.15 -18.81
N ALA A 164 15.20 -15.30 -17.83
CA ALA A 164 16.09 -14.23 -17.40
C ALA A 164 17.49 -14.71 -17.00
N ALA A 165 17.58 -15.84 -16.26
CA ALA A 165 18.85 -16.42 -15.84
C ALA A 165 19.73 -16.90 -17.02
N LYS A 166 19.15 -17.16 -18.20
CA LYS A 166 19.89 -17.51 -19.42
C LYS A 166 20.38 -16.27 -20.21
N GLY A 167 20.16 -15.07 -19.68
CA GLY A 167 20.41 -13.80 -20.39
C GLY A 167 19.34 -13.47 -21.45
N GLU A 168 18.26 -14.26 -21.51
CA GLU A 168 17.15 -14.09 -22.44
C GLU A 168 16.15 -13.07 -21.85
N TRP A 169 16.51 -11.78 -21.92
CA TRP A 169 15.55 -10.68 -21.65
C TRP A 169 14.52 -10.57 -22.77
N ILE A 170 14.93 -10.91 -24.00
CA ILE A 170 14.07 -11.07 -25.16
C ILE A 170 13.48 -12.48 -25.10
N GLY A 171 12.15 -12.60 -25.09
CA GLY A 171 11.44 -13.87 -25.02
C GLY A 171 10.98 -14.28 -23.62
N GLN A 172 11.04 -13.40 -22.62
CA GLN A 172 10.25 -13.62 -21.39
C GLN A 172 8.76 -13.71 -21.73
N ASP A 173 7.99 -14.39 -20.89
CA ASP A 173 6.55 -14.50 -21.11
C ASP A 173 5.91 -13.09 -21.20
N PRO A 174 5.31 -12.72 -22.35
CA PRO A 174 4.70 -11.41 -22.53
C PRO A 174 3.50 -11.19 -21.59
N GLU A 175 2.98 -12.27 -21.01
CA GLU A 175 1.86 -12.28 -20.08
C GLU A 175 2.24 -12.12 -18.62
N LYS A 176 3.53 -12.15 -18.29
CA LYS A 176 3.98 -12.11 -16.90
C LYS A 176 3.57 -10.79 -16.25
N ARG A 177 2.94 -10.89 -15.08
CA ARG A 177 2.46 -9.75 -14.32
C ARG A 177 2.16 -10.15 -12.89
N CYS A 178 2.24 -9.21 -11.96
CA CYS A 178 1.75 -9.40 -10.61
C CYS A 178 1.12 -8.11 -10.09
N MET A 179 0.41 -8.21 -8.96
CA MET A 179 -0.28 -7.07 -8.34
C MET A 179 -1.34 -6.44 -9.25
N GLN A 180 -1.89 -7.18 -10.22
CA GLN A 180 -2.99 -6.68 -11.02
C GLN A 180 -4.28 -6.78 -10.22
N VAL A 181 -5.07 -5.71 -10.18
CA VAL A 181 -6.46 -5.75 -9.71
C VAL A 181 -7.34 -5.95 -10.94
N ASP A 182 -7.86 -7.16 -11.12
CA ASP A 182 -8.63 -7.55 -12.31
C ASP A 182 -10.10 -7.21 -12.19
N GLU A 183 -10.65 -7.27 -10.97
CA GLU A 183 -12.06 -7.02 -10.71
C GLU A 183 -12.24 -6.30 -9.37
N LEU A 184 -13.26 -5.45 -9.30
CA LEU A 184 -13.82 -4.93 -8.04
C LEU A 184 -15.24 -5.42 -7.88
N LEU A 185 -15.57 -5.87 -6.67
CA LEU A 185 -16.95 -6.12 -6.28
C LEU A 185 -17.40 -5.00 -5.34
N LEU A 186 -18.36 -4.19 -5.79
CA LEU A 186 -18.97 -3.15 -4.95
C LEU A 186 -20.35 -3.64 -4.46
N PRO A 187 -20.61 -3.67 -3.14
CA PRO A 187 -21.90 -4.09 -2.62
C PRO A 187 -22.99 -3.07 -2.97
N GLU A 188 -24.16 -3.52 -3.44
CA GLU A 188 -25.32 -2.64 -3.68
C GLU A 188 -25.92 -2.11 -2.35
N GLN A 189 -25.84 -2.92 -1.29
CA GLN A 189 -26.25 -2.59 0.08
C GLN A 189 -25.29 -3.22 1.09
N PHE A 190 -25.25 -2.69 2.33
CA PHE A 190 -24.46 -3.25 3.43
C PHE A 190 -25.13 -4.50 4.02
N HIS A 191 -25.39 -5.53 3.21
CA HIS A 191 -25.93 -6.79 3.66
C HIS A 191 -25.16 -7.98 3.05
N PRO A 192 -24.78 -9.01 3.83
CA PRO A 192 -24.04 -10.17 3.31
C PRO A 192 -24.68 -10.92 2.12
N ALA A 193 -25.98 -10.75 1.89
CA ALA A 193 -26.72 -11.35 0.76
C ALA A 193 -26.92 -10.40 -0.43
N SER A 194 -26.33 -9.20 -0.40
CA SER A 194 -26.54 -8.18 -1.42
C SER A 194 -25.90 -8.56 -2.75
N GLN A 195 -26.52 -8.10 -3.84
CA GLN A 195 -25.93 -8.18 -5.16
C GLN A 195 -24.68 -7.29 -5.20
N TYR A 196 -23.65 -7.76 -5.91
CA TYR A 196 -22.42 -7.01 -6.12
C TYR A 196 -22.40 -6.48 -7.55
N TYR A 197 -22.01 -5.22 -7.71
CA TYR A 197 -21.56 -4.69 -9.00
C TYR A 197 -20.16 -5.23 -9.25
N ASN A 198 -20.01 -6.08 -10.26
CA ASN A 198 -18.70 -6.52 -10.72
C ASN A 198 -18.16 -5.50 -11.75
N ILE A 199 -17.11 -4.80 -11.37
CA ILE A 199 -16.37 -3.89 -12.24
C ILE A 199 -15.12 -4.62 -12.71
N SER A 200 -15.10 -4.98 -13.98
CA SER A 200 -13.93 -5.50 -14.66
C SER A 200 -12.90 -4.39 -14.84
N LEU A 201 -11.66 -4.62 -14.40
CA LEU A 201 -10.52 -3.70 -14.53
C LEU A 201 -9.34 -4.31 -15.32
N PHE A 202 -9.38 -5.61 -15.65
CA PHE A 202 -8.24 -6.32 -16.24
C PHE A 202 -7.69 -5.67 -17.52
N ASN A 203 -8.53 -4.99 -18.30
CA ASN A 203 -8.21 -4.32 -19.57
C ASN A 203 -8.36 -2.78 -19.53
N HIS A 204 -8.40 -2.19 -18.34
CA HIS A 204 -8.54 -0.74 -18.17
C HIS A 204 -7.20 -0.06 -17.94
N SER A 205 -7.02 1.13 -18.53
CA SER A 205 -5.81 1.92 -18.27
C SER A 205 -5.81 2.54 -16.87
N TYR A 206 -4.61 2.92 -16.42
CA TYR A 206 -4.43 3.70 -15.21
C TYR A 206 -3.74 5.02 -15.56
N ARG A 207 -4.13 6.09 -14.87
CA ARG A 207 -3.43 7.37 -14.93
C ARG A 207 -2.56 7.57 -13.70
N LEU A 208 -1.40 8.20 -13.88
CA LEU A 208 -0.59 8.68 -12.76
C LEU A 208 -1.29 9.89 -12.13
N VAL A 209 -1.63 9.80 -10.84
CA VAL A 209 -2.28 10.87 -10.07
C VAL A 209 -1.22 11.75 -9.41
N SER A 210 -0.27 11.13 -8.72
CA SER A 210 0.84 11.79 -8.07
C SER A 210 2.01 10.82 -7.93
N HIS A 211 3.16 11.37 -7.56
CA HIS A 211 4.37 10.61 -7.27
C HIS A 211 5.22 11.40 -6.27
N SER A 212 5.99 10.68 -5.47
CA SER A 212 6.94 11.23 -4.51
C SER A 212 8.21 10.37 -4.50
N SER A 213 9.36 11.00 -4.34
CA SER A 213 10.64 10.32 -4.20
C SER A 213 11.44 11.06 -3.15
N GLY A 214 11.98 10.32 -2.18
CA GLY A 214 12.80 10.89 -1.12
C GLY A 214 13.61 9.82 -0.40
N SER A 215 14.29 10.26 0.65
CA SER A 215 15.24 9.44 1.42
C SER A 215 14.63 8.21 2.12
N VAL A 216 13.30 8.16 2.30
CA VAL A 216 12.62 7.06 3.00
C VAL A 216 12.02 6.07 2.01
N ARG A 217 11.32 6.58 0.99
CA ARG A 217 10.63 5.76 -0.01
C ARG A 217 10.38 6.51 -1.32
N ALA A 218 10.19 5.74 -2.37
CA ALA A 218 9.56 6.19 -3.60
C ALA A 218 8.10 5.74 -3.61
N SER A 219 7.16 6.59 -4.03
CA SER A 219 5.75 6.25 -4.09
C SER A 219 5.05 6.83 -5.32
N ILE A 220 4.04 6.13 -5.80
CA ILE A 220 3.09 6.60 -6.81
C ILE A 220 1.66 6.45 -6.32
N THR A 221 0.81 7.39 -6.70
CA THR A 221 -0.64 7.21 -6.67
C THR A 221 -1.12 7.08 -8.10
N ILE A 222 -1.90 6.04 -8.39
CA ILE A 222 -2.53 5.82 -9.69
C ILE A 222 -4.04 5.69 -9.51
N ALA A 223 -4.78 6.03 -10.55
CA ALA A 223 -6.24 5.88 -10.59
C ALA A 223 -6.65 5.07 -11.83
N SER A 224 -7.61 4.16 -11.66
CA SER A 224 -8.25 3.48 -12.79
C SER A 224 -9.02 4.45 -13.67
N GLU A 225 -9.44 3.99 -14.85
CA GLU A 225 -10.53 4.62 -15.57
C GLU A 225 -11.80 4.73 -14.69
N PRO A 226 -12.62 5.79 -14.89
CA PRO A 226 -13.84 5.97 -14.12
C PRO A 226 -14.91 4.92 -14.50
N PHE A 227 -15.70 4.52 -13.52
CA PHE A 227 -16.82 3.60 -13.67
C PHE A 227 -18.06 4.09 -12.91
N ASP A 228 -19.25 3.77 -13.43
CA ASP A 228 -20.52 4.10 -12.78
C ASP A 228 -20.79 3.17 -11.59
N TYR A 229 -21.28 3.73 -10.49
CA TYR A 229 -21.76 2.99 -9.33
C TYR A 229 -23.06 3.61 -8.81
N ILE A 230 -24.07 2.76 -8.61
CA ILE A 230 -25.37 3.18 -8.08
C ILE A 230 -25.51 2.61 -6.68
N ARG A 231 -25.69 3.50 -5.70
CA ARG A 231 -25.88 3.12 -4.31
C ARG A 231 -27.30 3.45 -3.88
N ALA A 232 -27.98 2.49 -3.26
CA ALA A 232 -29.22 2.76 -2.55
C ALA A 232 -28.89 3.41 -1.19
N GLU A 233 -29.51 4.56 -0.92
CA GLU A 233 -29.45 5.19 0.39
C GLU A 233 -30.15 4.29 1.41
N PRO A 234 -29.49 3.89 2.52
CA PRO A 234 -30.03 2.88 3.43
C PRO A 234 -31.37 3.25 4.06
N THR A 235 -31.63 4.55 4.25
CA THR A 235 -32.80 5.07 4.96
C THR A 235 -33.99 5.33 4.04
N THR A 236 -33.75 5.87 2.84
CA THR A 236 -34.82 6.28 1.91
C THR A 236 -35.03 5.28 0.78
N GLY A 237 -34.07 4.38 0.53
CA GLY A 237 -34.02 3.53 -0.64
C GLY A 237 -33.77 4.29 -1.95
N SER A 238 -33.50 5.61 -1.87
CA SER A 238 -33.22 6.42 -3.06
C SER A 238 -31.92 5.97 -3.72
N LYS A 239 -31.90 5.87 -5.05
CA LYS A 239 -30.71 5.49 -5.80
C LYS A 239 -29.91 6.74 -6.11
N ARG A 240 -28.67 6.81 -5.63
CA ARG A 240 -27.71 7.87 -5.96
C ARG A 240 -26.65 7.34 -6.91
N HIS A 241 -26.30 8.16 -7.90
CA HIS A 241 -25.37 7.78 -8.97
C HIS A 241 -24.01 8.45 -8.76
N PHE A 242 -22.96 7.63 -8.74
CA PHE A 242 -21.59 8.07 -8.55
C PHE A 242 -20.72 7.67 -9.75
N ILE A 243 -19.79 8.54 -10.10
CA ILE A 243 -18.65 8.21 -10.96
C ILE A 243 -17.48 7.92 -10.03
N CYS A 244 -17.03 6.68 -10.03
CA CYS A 244 -16.01 6.15 -9.14
C CYS A 244 -14.71 5.86 -9.88
N GLU A 245 -13.58 5.97 -9.19
CA GLU A 245 -12.28 5.48 -9.64
C GLU A 245 -11.63 4.67 -8.51
N LEU A 246 -10.88 3.63 -8.85
CA LEU A 246 -10.00 2.93 -7.92
C LEU A 246 -8.69 3.68 -7.81
N TYR A 247 -8.33 4.12 -6.61
CA TYR A 247 -7.04 4.71 -6.31
C TYR A 247 -6.14 3.67 -5.65
N ARG A 248 -4.87 3.66 -6.07
CA ARG A 248 -3.83 2.77 -5.53
C ARG A 248 -2.58 3.58 -5.25
N VAL A 249 -2.10 3.52 -4.01
CA VAL A 249 -0.85 4.14 -3.56
C VAL A 249 0.19 3.04 -3.41
N ILE A 250 1.21 3.03 -4.26
CA ILE A 250 2.26 2.00 -4.28
C ILE A 250 3.55 2.62 -3.78
N SER A 251 4.12 2.05 -2.72
CA SER A 251 5.26 2.59 -1.99
C SER A 251 6.40 1.58 -1.88
N LEU A 252 7.61 1.99 -2.25
CA LEU A 252 8.85 1.23 -2.16
C LEU A 252 9.83 1.89 -1.19
N TYR A 253 9.98 1.30 -0.01
CA TYR A 253 10.89 1.77 1.05
C TYR A 253 12.35 1.46 0.74
N ALA A 254 13.29 2.28 1.21
CA ALA A 254 14.72 2.04 1.08
C ALA A 254 15.13 0.63 1.55
N GLY A 255 15.87 -0.12 0.71
CA GLY A 255 16.39 -1.47 1.04
C GLY A 255 15.35 -2.60 1.20
N ALA A 256 14.06 -2.31 1.07
CA ALA A 256 13.00 -3.30 1.19
C ALA A 256 12.99 -4.27 0.01
N ASN A 257 12.59 -5.52 0.26
CA ASN A 257 12.23 -6.49 -0.78
C ASN A 257 10.71 -6.69 -0.87
N TYR A 258 9.95 -5.67 -0.46
CA TYR A 258 8.50 -5.65 -0.52
C TYR A 258 8.00 -4.27 -1.00
N LEU A 259 6.78 -4.26 -1.52
CA LEU A 259 6.00 -3.05 -1.75
C LEU A 259 4.88 -2.94 -0.72
N VAL A 260 4.51 -1.72 -0.37
CA VAL A 260 3.24 -1.44 0.32
C VAL A 260 2.28 -0.86 -0.70
N GLU A 261 1.07 -1.41 -0.78
CA GLU A 261 -0.01 -0.94 -1.63
C GLU A 261 -1.21 -0.55 -0.75
N GLU A 262 -1.74 0.66 -0.93
CA GLU A 262 -2.97 1.11 -0.27
C GLU A 262 -4.05 1.37 -1.33
N LEU A 263 -5.25 0.85 -1.12
CA LEU A 263 -6.35 0.90 -2.07
C LEU A 263 -7.57 1.57 -1.46
N TYR A 264 -8.24 2.41 -2.24
CA TYR A 264 -9.53 2.98 -1.90
C TYR A 264 -10.30 3.35 -3.17
N VAL A 265 -11.63 3.28 -3.11
CA VAL A 265 -12.50 3.78 -4.19
C VAL A 265 -12.98 5.18 -3.83
N LYS A 266 -12.86 6.14 -4.75
CA LYS A 266 -13.35 7.52 -4.58
C LYS A 266 -14.50 7.75 -5.55
N GLY A 267 -15.69 8.05 -5.04
CA GLY A 267 -16.89 8.33 -5.82
C GLY A 267 -17.29 9.80 -5.76
N LYS A 268 -17.57 10.40 -6.92
CA LYS A 268 -18.12 11.77 -7.04
C LYS A 268 -19.56 11.70 -7.59
N PRO A 269 -20.52 12.49 -7.06
CA PRO A 269 -21.89 12.51 -7.58
C PRO A 269 -21.94 12.86 -9.08
N ARG A 270 -22.84 12.22 -9.83
CA ARG A 270 -23.06 12.54 -11.24
C ARG A 270 -23.91 13.82 -11.38
N VAL A 271 -23.28 14.90 -11.85
CA VAL A 271 -23.80 16.29 -11.84
C VAL A 271 -25.14 16.48 -12.58
N GLU A 272 -25.51 15.61 -13.51
CA GLU A 272 -26.65 15.81 -14.41
C GLU A 272 -28.02 15.35 -13.86
N GLN A 273 -28.08 14.63 -12.73
CA GLN A 273 -29.34 14.02 -12.24
C GLN A 273 -29.77 14.47 -10.83
N ASP A 274 -28.87 15.02 -10.01
CA ASP A 274 -29.16 15.39 -8.63
C ASP A 274 -29.36 16.91 -8.46
N THR A 275 -30.42 17.45 -9.06
CA THR A 275 -30.95 18.76 -8.66
C THR A 275 -31.67 18.61 -7.32
N VAL A 276 -31.00 19.01 -6.23
CA VAL A 276 -31.55 19.73 -5.06
C VAL A 276 -30.59 19.55 -3.87
N SER A 277 -29.92 20.65 -3.48
CA SER A 277 -29.47 21.04 -2.12
C SER A 277 -28.69 20.09 -1.19
N ASP A 278 -28.45 18.83 -1.53
CA ASP A 278 -27.57 17.95 -0.74
C ASP A 278 -26.15 17.99 -1.30
N ARG A 279 -25.20 18.21 -0.40
CA ARG A 279 -23.82 18.63 -0.67
C ARG A 279 -23.09 17.68 -1.64
N GLN A 280 -22.12 18.27 -2.35
CA GLN A 280 -21.07 17.64 -3.16
C GLN A 280 -20.19 16.66 -2.34
N GLU A 281 -20.77 15.65 -1.70
CA GLU A 281 -20.05 14.78 -0.81
C GLU A 281 -19.37 13.67 -1.62
N VAL A 282 -18.04 13.73 -1.66
CA VAL A 282 -17.20 12.62 -2.13
C VAL A 282 -17.45 11.44 -1.21
N VAL A 283 -17.72 10.27 -1.78
CA VAL A 283 -17.94 9.03 -1.03
C VAL A 283 -16.76 8.08 -1.20
N TYR A 284 -16.58 7.22 -0.22
CA TYR A 284 -15.60 6.14 -0.24
C TYR A 284 -16.31 4.79 -0.06
N PRO A 285 -16.83 4.19 -1.16
CA PRO A 285 -17.59 2.94 -1.09
C PRO A 285 -16.71 1.78 -0.59
N ASP A 286 -17.35 0.81 0.09
CA ASP A 286 -16.73 -0.49 0.32
C ASP A 286 -16.51 -1.21 -1.02
N PHE A 287 -15.41 -1.94 -1.11
CA PHE A 287 -15.08 -2.74 -2.29
C PHE A 287 -14.34 -4.01 -1.86
N ALA A 288 -14.51 -5.09 -2.61
CA ALA A 288 -13.64 -6.26 -2.55
C ALA A 288 -12.77 -6.28 -3.82
N ALA A 289 -11.46 -6.19 -3.64
CA ALA A 289 -10.49 -6.25 -4.75
C ALA A 289 -10.13 -7.71 -5.05
N ARG A 290 -10.25 -8.10 -6.31
CA ARG A 290 -9.75 -9.37 -6.82
C ARG A 290 -8.46 -9.13 -7.59
N TYR A 291 -7.42 -9.82 -7.16
CA TYR A 291 -6.11 -9.75 -7.75
C TYR A 291 -5.81 -10.95 -8.63
N PHE A 292 -4.92 -10.71 -9.58
CA PHE A 292 -4.33 -11.73 -10.43
C PHE A 292 -2.81 -11.58 -10.53
N ALA A 293 -2.13 -12.71 -10.65
CA ALA A 293 -0.72 -12.78 -10.94
C ALA A 293 -0.41 -13.94 -11.90
N HIS A 294 0.47 -13.66 -12.86
CA HIS A 294 1.16 -14.61 -13.69
C HIS A 294 2.66 -14.56 -13.37
N MET A 295 3.13 -15.53 -12.58
CA MET A 295 4.53 -15.67 -12.16
C MET A 295 4.99 -17.11 -12.36
N ASN A 296 6.10 -17.28 -13.08
CA ASN A 296 6.73 -18.58 -13.27
C ASN A 296 7.49 -18.99 -11.99
N MET A 297 6.77 -19.69 -11.11
CA MET A 297 7.30 -20.18 -9.83
C MET A 297 7.96 -21.56 -9.93
N GLY A 298 8.16 -22.09 -11.15
CA GLY A 298 8.78 -23.40 -11.36
C GLY A 298 7.79 -24.56 -11.54
N ARG A 299 8.18 -25.77 -11.10
CA ARG A 299 7.33 -26.96 -11.20
C ARG A 299 6.36 -26.98 -10.02
N THR A 300 5.09 -27.35 -10.28
CA THR A 300 4.02 -27.38 -9.26
C THR A 300 4.32 -28.27 -8.06
N GLU A 301 5.05 -29.36 -8.27
CA GLU A 301 5.47 -30.28 -7.20
C GLU A 301 6.34 -29.59 -6.15
N ASP A 302 7.05 -28.54 -6.56
CA ASP A 302 7.94 -27.75 -5.70
C ASP A 302 7.21 -26.53 -5.08
N ILE A 303 5.98 -26.23 -5.50
CA ILE A 303 5.23 -25.05 -5.02
C ILE A 303 4.59 -25.38 -3.67
N GLN A 304 5.13 -24.75 -2.63
CA GLN A 304 4.55 -24.72 -1.31
C GLN A 304 3.57 -23.57 -1.19
N GLN A 305 2.44 -23.85 -0.54
CA GLN A 305 1.40 -22.86 -0.29
C GLN A 305 1.02 -22.93 1.18
N VAL A 306 1.13 -21.79 1.86
CA VAL A 306 0.58 -21.66 3.21
C VAL A 306 -0.80 -21.04 3.07
N PHE A 307 -1.79 -21.92 3.26
CA PHE A 307 -3.21 -21.68 3.07
C PHE A 307 -3.97 -21.71 4.40
N PRO A 308 -4.98 -20.85 4.52
CA PRO A 308 -4.82 -19.41 4.67
C PRO A 308 -4.85 -19.06 6.16
N VAL A 309 -3.96 -18.15 6.58
CA VAL A 309 -4.27 -17.31 7.73
C VAL A 309 -5.11 -16.15 7.18
N PHE A 310 -6.16 -15.74 7.89
CA PHE A 310 -7.16 -14.83 7.33
C PHE A 310 -6.58 -13.58 6.65
N ASP A 311 -5.44 -13.07 7.11
CA ASP A 311 -4.88 -11.79 6.68
C ASP A 311 -3.60 -11.88 5.84
N TRP A 312 -3.09 -13.07 5.55
CA TRP A 312 -1.89 -13.22 4.75
C TRP A 312 -1.77 -14.61 4.12
N PHE A 313 -1.05 -14.68 3.00
CA PHE A 313 -0.67 -15.94 2.38
C PHE A 313 0.74 -15.88 1.82
N ALA A 314 1.28 -17.05 1.54
CA ALA A 314 2.60 -17.21 0.97
C ALA A 314 2.57 -18.34 -0.07
N ILE A 315 3.08 -18.07 -1.27
CA ILE A 315 3.17 -19.01 -2.39
C ILE A 315 4.56 -18.95 -3.04
N GLY A 316 5.19 -20.09 -3.28
CA GLY A 316 6.49 -20.14 -3.93
C GLY A 316 7.10 -21.52 -3.85
N SER A 317 8.34 -21.67 -4.31
CA SER A 317 9.12 -22.91 -4.12
C SER A 317 10.26 -22.66 -3.14
N SER A 318 10.52 -23.67 -2.29
CA SER A 318 11.60 -23.66 -1.30
C SER A 318 12.96 -24.00 -1.91
N GLU A 319 12.98 -24.59 -3.11
CA GLU A 319 14.23 -24.90 -3.80
C GLU A 319 14.86 -23.61 -4.37
N PRO A 320 16.18 -23.41 -4.32
CA PRO A 320 16.86 -22.40 -5.14
C PRO A 320 16.87 -22.82 -6.62
N PRO A 321 16.76 -21.89 -7.60
CA PRO A 321 16.70 -20.43 -7.50
C PRO A 321 15.26 -19.88 -7.56
N TYR A 322 14.28 -20.65 -7.09
CA TYR A 322 12.88 -20.38 -7.39
C TYR A 322 12.36 -19.13 -6.64
N PRO A 323 11.45 -18.36 -7.27
CA PRO A 323 10.88 -17.16 -6.68
C PRO A 323 9.77 -17.54 -5.71
N ALA A 324 9.51 -16.64 -4.75
CA ALA A 324 8.40 -16.77 -3.84
C ALA A 324 7.74 -15.40 -3.61
N TYR A 325 6.43 -15.43 -3.38
CA TYR A 325 5.57 -14.27 -3.26
C TYR A 325 4.70 -14.38 -2.00
N GLY A 326 4.73 -13.34 -1.17
CA GLY A 326 3.89 -13.20 0.01
C GLY A 326 2.95 -12.02 -0.14
N LEU A 327 1.72 -12.18 0.33
CA LEU A 327 0.79 -11.07 0.54
C LEU A 327 0.42 -10.99 2.01
N MET A 328 0.44 -9.79 2.57
CA MET A 328 -0.07 -9.49 3.90
C MET A 328 -1.02 -8.31 3.81
N THR A 329 -2.16 -8.35 4.49
CA THR A 329 -3.19 -7.31 4.35
C THR A 329 -3.94 -7.07 5.65
N ASN A 330 -4.49 -5.87 5.82
CA ASN A 330 -5.38 -5.53 6.95
C ASN A 330 -6.84 -5.98 6.71
N VAL A 331 -7.14 -6.54 5.55
CA VAL A 331 -8.48 -7.01 5.18
C VAL A 331 -8.41 -8.52 4.95
N HIS A 332 -9.31 -9.28 5.57
CA HIS A 332 -9.32 -10.73 5.41
C HIS A 332 -9.42 -11.16 3.94
N LEU A 333 -8.73 -12.23 3.62
CA LEU A 333 -8.80 -12.94 2.35
C LEU A 333 -10.10 -13.74 2.28
N ASN A 334 -10.88 -13.52 1.22
CA ASN A 334 -12.04 -14.35 0.91
C ASN A 334 -11.60 -15.72 0.36
N PHE A 335 -10.71 -15.70 -0.63
CA PHE A 335 -10.13 -16.89 -1.22
C PHE A 335 -8.76 -16.62 -1.84
N LEU A 336 -8.00 -17.70 -2.02
CA LEU A 336 -6.81 -17.78 -2.85
C LEU A 336 -6.96 -19.02 -3.73
N THR A 337 -6.71 -18.87 -5.03
CA THR A 337 -6.81 -19.93 -6.03
C THR A 337 -5.47 -20.08 -6.74
N HIS A 338 -4.84 -21.25 -6.58
CA HIS A 338 -3.70 -21.70 -7.37
C HIS A 338 -3.78 -23.22 -7.56
N PRO A 339 -3.61 -23.73 -8.79
CA PRO A 339 -3.47 -22.99 -10.04
C PRO A 339 -4.79 -22.31 -10.46
N HIS A 340 -4.73 -21.08 -10.93
CA HIS A 340 -5.90 -20.39 -11.48
C HIS A 340 -6.21 -20.93 -12.90
N ILE A 341 -7.43 -21.45 -13.11
CA ILE A 341 -7.88 -22.06 -14.37
C ILE A 341 -6.89 -23.13 -14.89
N GLY A 342 -6.30 -23.89 -13.95
CA GLY A 342 -5.36 -24.97 -14.29
C GLY A 342 -3.96 -24.51 -14.75
N HIS A 343 -3.70 -23.21 -14.86
CA HIS A 343 -2.38 -22.68 -15.18
C HIS A 343 -1.49 -22.58 -13.94
N LYS A 344 -0.39 -23.33 -13.97
CA LYS A 344 0.55 -23.49 -12.84
C LYS A 344 1.27 -22.20 -12.43
N SER A 345 1.42 -21.27 -13.36
CA SER A 345 2.02 -19.96 -13.13
C SER A 345 0.99 -18.90 -12.75
N HIS A 346 -0.30 -19.24 -12.72
CA HIS A 346 -1.38 -18.28 -12.45
C HIS A 346 -1.95 -18.50 -11.07
N PHE A 347 -2.16 -17.41 -10.34
CA PHE A 347 -2.91 -17.42 -9.10
C PHE A 347 -3.71 -16.14 -8.95
N SER A 348 -4.82 -16.24 -8.23
CA SER A 348 -5.72 -15.13 -7.97
C SER A 348 -6.18 -15.17 -6.52
N TRP A 349 -6.36 -14.02 -5.89
CA TRP A 349 -6.93 -13.92 -4.55
C TRP A 349 -7.92 -12.79 -4.50
N GLN A 350 -8.81 -12.81 -3.52
CA GLN A 350 -9.79 -11.75 -3.32
C GLN A 350 -9.83 -11.35 -1.86
N LEU A 351 -9.87 -10.04 -1.60
CA LEU A 351 -10.11 -9.48 -0.28
C LEU A 351 -11.62 -9.49 0.05
N LEU A 352 -11.98 -9.53 1.33
CA LEU A 352 -13.34 -9.19 1.75
C LEU A 352 -13.64 -7.70 1.51
N PRO A 353 -14.93 -7.31 1.45
CA PRO A 353 -15.29 -5.91 1.29
C PRO A 353 -14.74 -5.01 2.42
N SER A 354 -14.14 -3.88 2.04
CA SER A 354 -13.68 -2.81 2.94
C SER A 354 -13.64 -1.48 2.17
N ASN A 355 -13.76 -0.34 2.86
CA ASN A 355 -13.57 0.98 2.24
C ASN A 355 -12.09 1.34 2.00
N TYR A 356 -11.18 0.57 2.60
CA TYR A 356 -9.75 0.77 2.50
C TYR A 356 -9.03 -0.57 2.71
N ALA A 357 -8.04 -0.85 1.88
CA ALA A 357 -7.17 -2.00 2.02
C ALA A 357 -5.71 -1.56 1.95
N LYS A 358 -4.90 -2.06 2.89
CA LYS A 358 -3.44 -1.96 2.90
C LYS A 358 -2.90 -3.37 2.70
N CYS A 359 -2.08 -3.51 1.67
CA CYS A 359 -1.42 -4.75 1.28
C CYS A 359 0.10 -4.55 1.33
N VAL A 360 0.81 -5.61 1.67
CA VAL A 360 2.27 -5.71 1.55
C VAL A 360 2.57 -6.87 0.62
N HIS A 361 3.28 -6.58 -0.48
CA HIS A 361 3.66 -7.53 -1.51
C HIS A 361 5.13 -7.87 -1.34
N LEU A 362 5.41 -9.03 -0.79
CA LEU A 362 6.75 -9.47 -0.42
C LEU A 362 7.34 -10.37 -1.51
N PHE A 363 8.54 -10.03 -1.96
CA PHE A 363 9.25 -10.74 -3.02
C PHE A 363 10.51 -11.40 -2.47
N MET A 364 10.66 -12.70 -2.70
CA MET A 364 11.76 -13.49 -2.16
C MET A 364 12.30 -14.50 -3.18
N ARG A 365 13.50 -15.02 -2.89
CA ARG A 365 14.20 -16.03 -3.69
C ARG A 365 14.99 -16.95 -2.75
N GLY A 366 15.02 -18.24 -3.07
CA GLY A 366 15.93 -19.23 -2.44
C GLY A 366 15.81 -19.30 -0.92
N GLN A 367 14.58 -19.39 -0.41
CA GLN A 367 14.32 -19.53 1.03
C GLN A 367 13.88 -20.98 1.31
N PRO A 368 14.80 -21.89 1.69
CA PRO A 368 14.47 -23.29 1.94
C PRO A 368 13.57 -23.51 3.16
N GLU A 369 13.64 -22.62 4.16
CA GLU A 369 12.87 -22.72 5.42
C GLU A 369 12.43 -21.32 5.90
N GLY A 370 11.25 -21.21 6.54
CA GLY A 370 10.80 -20.00 7.23
C GLY A 370 10.23 -18.88 6.35
N PHE A 371 9.93 -19.17 5.09
CA PHE A 371 9.26 -18.23 4.17
C PHE A 371 7.91 -17.75 4.71
N ASP A 372 7.11 -18.65 5.25
CA ASP A 372 5.82 -18.40 5.92
C ASP A 372 6.00 -17.61 7.23
N ALA A 373 6.98 -17.98 8.04
CA ALA A 373 7.32 -17.25 9.27
C ALA A 373 7.70 -15.80 8.96
N ARG A 374 8.41 -15.56 7.85
CA ARG A 374 8.77 -14.20 7.42
C ARG A 374 7.57 -13.40 6.93
N VAL A 375 6.64 -14.03 6.19
CA VAL A 375 5.37 -13.40 5.80
C VAL A 375 4.55 -13.03 7.03
N GLY A 376 4.36 -13.97 7.95
CA GLY A 376 3.63 -13.74 9.21
C GLY A 376 4.28 -12.69 10.10
N HIS A 377 5.61 -12.66 10.19
CA HIS A 377 6.34 -11.64 10.94
C HIS A 377 6.15 -10.24 10.35
N LEU A 378 6.29 -10.09 9.03
CA LEU A 378 6.08 -8.81 8.37
C LEU A 378 4.61 -8.37 8.38
N TRP A 379 3.65 -9.30 8.31
CA TRP A 379 2.24 -9.00 8.58
C TRP A 379 2.07 -8.40 9.99
N TYR A 380 2.64 -9.08 10.99
CA TYR A 380 2.57 -8.61 12.36
C TYR A 380 3.17 -7.20 12.51
N GLU A 381 4.33 -6.95 11.90
CA GLU A 381 5.04 -5.69 12.05
C GLU A 381 4.49 -4.52 11.23
N LEU A 382 3.97 -4.75 10.02
CA LEU A 382 3.59 -3.69 9.09
C LEU A 382 2.07 -3.47 8.99
N ILE A 383 1.28 -4.46 9.41
CA ILE A 383 -0.18 -4.46 9.32
C ILE A 383 -0.82 -4.52 10.72
N HIS A 384 -0.54 -5.56 11.50
CA HIS A 384 -1.27 -5.80 12.76
C HIS A 384 -0.83 -4.87 13.90
N LYS A 385 0.48 -4.70 14.05
CA LYS A 385 1.13 -3.89 15.09
C LYS A 385 2.18 -2.98 14.42
N PRO A 386 1.77 -2.03 13.56
CA PRO A 386 2.69 -1.07 12.97
C PRO A 386 3.31 -0.15 14.02
N LEU A 387 4.51 0.34 13.75
CA LEU A 387 5.08 1.44 14.51
C LEU A 387 4.19 2.69 14.38
N ARG A 388 3.89 3.34 15.52
CA ARG A 388 2.95 4.48 15.58
C ARG A 388 3.63 5.74 16.08
N ALA A 389 3.15 6.88 15.61
CA ALA A 389 3.56 8.19 16.10
C ALA A 389 2.34 9.11 16.20
N GLU A 390 2.31 9.95 17.23
CA GLU A 390 1.21 10.88 17.50
C GLU A 390 1.76 12.21 17.99
N ILE A 391 1.02 13.30 17.78
CA ILE A 391 1.45 14.61 18.28
C ILE A 391 1.42 14.58 19.82
N TYR A 392 2.54 14.93 20.46
CA TYR A 392 2.61 15.00 21.91
C TYR A 392 1.64 16.05 22.45
N GLN A 393 0.80 15.64 23.40
CA GLN A 393 -0.08 16.51 24.15
C GLN A 393 0.30 16.45 25.63
N ASP A 394 0.53 17.61 26.23
CA ASP A 394 0.86 17.73 27.65
C ASP A 394 -0.45 17.68 28.46
N THR A 395 -1.07 16.50 28.54
CA THR A 395 -2.22 16.29 29.42
C THR A 395 -1.75 16.17 30.85
N SER A 396 -1.72 17.32 31.54
CA SER A 396 -1.58 17.37 32.99
C SER A 396 -2.67 16.53 33.68
N CYS A 397 -2.26 15.40 34.27
CA CYS A 397 -3.01 14.53 35.21
C CYS A 397 -4.36 13.92 34.76
N PRO A 398 -4.64 12.66 35.12
CA PRO A 398 -5.94 12.05 34.88
C PRO A 398 -6.97 12.70 35.80
N ILE A 399 -7.89 13.50 35.24
CA ILE A 399 -9.16 13.72 35.92
C ILE A 399 -9.93 12.41 35.80
N VAL A 400 -9.86 11.61 36.87
CA VAL A 400 -10.80 10.50 37.09
C VAL A 400 -12.20 11.11 37.21
N VAL A 401 -12.89 11.20 36.08
CA VAL A 401 -14.35 11.37 36.09
C VAL A 401 -14.93 9.97 36.17
N LYS A 402 -15.11 9.47 37.41
CA LYS A 402 -16.06 8.38 37.68
C LYS A 402 -17.45 8.91 37.32
N LEU A 403 -18.02 8.43 36.21
CA LEU A 403 -19.46 8.53 35.98
C LEU A 403 -20.13 7.21 36.41
N PRO A 404 -21.29 7.31 37.07
CA PRO A 404 -21.85 6.22 37.87
C PRO A 404 -22.39 5.09 37.00
N PHE A 405 -22.25 3.87 37.51
CA PHE A 405 -23.04 2.72 37.10
C PHE A 405 -24.52 3.10 37.09
N VAL A 406 -25.15 3.01 35.92
CA VAL A 406 -26.59 2.81 35.83
C VAL A 406 -26.80 1.44 35.20
N VAL A 407 -27.19 0.50 36.06
CA VAL A 407 -27.78 -0.77 35.69
C VAL A 407 -29.19 -0.49 35.16
N ALA A 408 -29.55 -1.01 33.99
CA ALA A 408 -30.90 -1.48 33.70
C ALA A 408 -30.97 -2.27 32.38
N LEU A 409 -31.32 -3.55 32.55
CA LEU A 409 -32.13 -4.46 31.70
C LEU A 409 -32.00 -4.43 30.18
#